data_AF-A0A948KG54-F1
#
_entry.id   AF-A0A948KG54-F1
#
_cell.length_a   1.000
_cell.length_b   1.000
_cell.length_c   1.000
_cell.angle_alpha   90.00
_cell.angle_beta   90.00
_cell.angle_gamma   90.00
#
_symmetry.space_group_name_H-M   'P 1'
#
loop_
_entity.id
_entity.type
_entity.pdbx_description
1 polymer ?
#
loop_
_entity_poly.entity_id
_entity_poly.type
_entity_poly.pdbx_seq_one_letter_code
_entity_poly.pdbx_strand_id
1 'polypeptide(L)' 'MNIGRLVLKNNVFLSPMAGITDLPFRRIVREFGCGLAFTEMVSANGLLRGMGKTCRYLDSSAADR' A
#
# COMPACT_ATOMS: atom_id res chain seq x y z
N MET A 1 2.99 -12.50 12.61
CA MET A 1 3.31 -11.30 13.43
C MET A 1 2.02 -10.58 13.76
N ASN A 2 1.87 -10.00 14.95
CA ASN A 2 0.62 -9.38 15.39
C ASN A 2 0.80 -7.87 15.61
N ILE A 3 -0.06 -7.06 15.02
CA ILE A 3 -0.13 -5.60 15.24
C ILE A 3 -1.55 -5.26 15.68
N GLY A 4 -1.75 -5.09 17.00
CA GLY A 4 -3.09 -4.97 17.57
C GLY A 4 -3.94 -6.20 17.24
N ARG A 5 -5.02 -6.00 16.46
CA ARG A 5 -5.92 -7.08 16.00
C ARG A 5 -5.52 -7.69 14.65
N LEU A 6 -4.51 -7.14 13.98
CA LEU A 6 -4.07 -7.59 12.67
C LEU A 6 -3.06 -8.73 12.80
N VAL A 7 -3.38 -9.89 12.22
CA VAL A 7 -2.49 -11.05 12.14
C VAL A 7 -1.85 -11.08 10.75
N LEU A 8 -0.54 -10.89 10.70
CA LEU A 8 0.26 -10.85 9.48
C LEU A 8 0.98 -12.18 9.26
N LYS A 9 1.10 -12.57 7.98
CA LYS A 9 1.79 -13.81 7.56
C LYS A 9 3.25 -13.88 8.03
N ASN A 10 3.95 -12.75 8.09
CA ASN A 10 5.34 -12.63 8.55
C ASN A 10 5.66 -11.21 9.05
N ASN A 11 6.93 -10.94 9.32
CA ASN A 11 7.47 -9.66 9.79
C ASN A 11 8.17 -8.84 8.69
N VAL A 12 7.92 -9.14 7.40
CA VAL A 12 8.52 -8.44 6.27
C VAL A 12 7.52 -7.44 5.69
N PHE A 13 7.84 -6.15 5.79
CA PHE A 13 6.96 -5.06 5.38
C PHE A 13 7.58 -4.23 4.26
N LEU A 14 6.75 -3.79 3.32
CA LEU A 14 7.15 -2.83 2.29
C LEU A 14 6.82 -1.42 2.76
N SER A 15 7.85 -0.61 3.03
CA SER A 15 7.74 0.80 3.45
C SER A 15 7.03 1.67 2.39
N PRO A 16 6.23 2.69 2.79
CA PRO A 16 5.66 3.65 1.84
C PRO A 16 6.76 4.50 1.20
N MET A 17 6.87 4.47 -0.12
CA MET A 17 7.89 5.22 -0.87
C MET A 17 7.23 5.94 -2.04
N ALA A 18 7.29 7.27 -2.03
CA ALA A 18 6.71 8.11 -3.09
C ALA A 18 7.33 7.78 -4.45
N GLY A 19 6.48 7.56 -5.46
CA GLY A 19 6.87 7.17 -6.81
C GLY A 19 7.32 5.71 -6.98
N ILE A 20 7.29 4.89 -5.91
CA ILE A 20 7.72 3.48 -5.98
C ILE A 20 6.59 2.53 -5.58
N THR A 21 5.91 2.78 -4.46
CA THR A 21 4.90 1.84 -3.93
C THR A 21 3.53 1.98 -4.57
N ASP A 22 3.50 1.94 -5.90
CA ASP A 22 2.28 1.90 -6.71
C ASP A 22 1.66 0.49 -6.75
N LEU A 23 0.45 0.36 -7.30
CA LEU A 23 -0.27 -0.92 -7.29
C LEU A 23 0.50 -2.06 -8.01
N PRO A 24 1.03 -1.87 -9.23
CA PRO A 24 1.84 -2.89 -9.90
C PRO A 24 3.02 -3.37 -9.05
N PHE A 25 3.79 -2.45 -8.45
CA PHE A 25 4.94 -2.81 -7.64
C PHE A 25 4.54 -3.60 -6.40
N ARG A 26 3.50 -3.15 -5.68
CA ARG A 26 3.03 -3.86 -4.49
C ARG A 26 2.57 -5.28 -4.81
N ARG A 27 1.88 -5.49 -5.95
CA ARG A 27 1.47 -6.84 -6.39
C ARG A 27 2.67 -7.77 -6.58
N ILE A 28 3.72 -7.31 -7.25
CA ILE A 28 4.96 -8.08 -7.43
C ILE A 28 5.57 -8.41 -6.06
N VAL A 29 5.71 -7.42 -5.17
CA VAL A 29 6.31 -7.62 -3.84
C VAL A 29 5.48 -8.57 -2.96
N ARG A 30 4.15 -8.62 -3.12
CA ARG A 30 3.28 -9.60 -2.46
C ARG A 30 3.60 -11.04 -2.90
N GLU A 31 3.91 -11.26 -4.17
CA GLU A 31 4.29 -12.58 -4.69
C GLU A 31 5.61 -13.08 -4.07
N PHE A 32 6.51 -12.17 -3.68
CA PHE A 32 7.73 -12.48 -2.92
C PHE A 32 7.51 -12.69 -1.41
N GLY A 33 6.26 -12.74 -0.95
CA GLY A 33 5.93 -13.06 0.43
C GLY A 33 5.90 -11.84 1.35
N CYS A 34 5.64 -10.63 0.86
CA CYS A 34 5.46 -9.47 1.73
C CYS A 34 4.22 -9.61 2.63
N GLY A 35 4.43 -9.52 3.95
CA GLY A 35 3.37 -9.64 4.95
C GLY A 35 2.44 -8.42 4.99
N LEU A 36 2.97 -7.22 4.75
CA LEU A 36 2.21 -5.97 4.74
C LEU A 36 2.85 -4.97 3.78
N ALA A 37 2.06 -4.39 2.89
CA ALA A 37 2.51 -3.36 1.96
C ALA A 37 1.70 -2.07 2.15
N PHE A 38 2.39 -0.93 2.03
CA PHE A 38 1.76 0.39 2.08
C PHE A 38 1.71 1.02 0.68
N THR A 39 0.71 1.86 0.44
CA THR A 39 0.65 2.73 -0.74
C THR A 39 1.72 3.81 -0.67
N GLU A 40 1.82 4.63 -1.72
CA GLU A 40 2.48 5.94 -1.62
C GLU A 40 1.85 6.83 -0.53
N MET A 41 2.53 7.92 -0.17
CA MET A 41 2.03 8.91 0.78
C MET A 41 0.81 9.65 0.20
N VAL A 42 -0.33 9.54 0.89
CA VAL A 42 -1.59 10.15 0.47
C VAL A 42 -1.82 11.47 1.21
N SER A 43 -2.04 12.56 0.46
CA SER A 43 -2.42 13.85 1.03
C SER A 43 -3.90 13.88 1.42
N ALA A 44 -4.21 14.07 2.70
CA ALA A 44 -5.60 14.20 3.16
C ALA A 44 -6.33 15.38 2.48
N ASN A 45 -5.68 16.53 2.36
CA ASN A 45 -6.24 17.70 1.66
C ASN A 45 -6.41 17.44 0.16
N GLY A 46 -5.46 16.73 -0.45
CA GLY A 46 -5.57 16.32 -1.86
C GLY A 46 -6.78 15.41 -2.10
N LEU A 47 -7.04 14.50 -1.16
CA LEU A 47 -8.20 13.61 -1.20
C LEU A 47 -9.51 14.36 -1.03
N LEU A 48 -9.61 15.26 -0.03
CA LEU A 48 -10.79 16.11 0.20
C LEU A 48 -11.12 16.98 -1.01
N ARG A 49 -10.11 17.45 -1.75
CA ARG A 49 -10.27 18.29 -2.94
C ARG A 49 -10.40 17.49 -4.24
N GLY A 50 -10.48 16.15 -4.16
CA GLY A 50 -10.65 15.28 -5.32
C GLY A 50 -9.48 15.35 -6.32
N MET A 51 -8.26 15.61 -5.86
CA MET A 51 -7.09 15.69 -6.74
C MET A 51 -6.80 14.32 -7.34
N GLY A 52 -6.95 14.17 -8.66
CA GLY A 52 -6.84 12.87 -9.35
C GLY A 52 -5.54 12.11 -9.06
N LYS A 53 -4.42 12.83 -8.89
CA LYS A 53 -3.13 12.23 -8.51
C LYS A 53 -3.20 11.53 -7.15
N THR A 54 -3.83 12.16 -6.17
CA THR A 54 -3.99 11.61 -4.81
C THR A 54 -4.95 10.42 -4.79
N CYS A 55 -6.05 10.50 -5.55
CA CYS A 55 -6.99 9.38 -5.67
C CYS A 55 -6.31 8.13 -6.26
N ARG A 56 -5.43 8.32 -7.26
CA ARG A 56 -4.69 7.22 -7.90
C ARG A 56 -3.78 6.45 -6.94
N TYR A 57 -3.26 7.09 -5.89
CA TYR A 57 -2.45 6.41 -4.87
C TYR A 57 -3.25 5.38 -4.05
N LEU A 58 -4.59 5.47 -4.06
CA LEU A 58 -5.49 4.54 -3.39
C LEU A 58 -5.86 3.30 -4.23
N ASP A 59 -5.39 3.23 -5.48
CA ASP A 59 -5.66 2.09 -6.36
C ASP A 59 -5.23 0.79 -5.67
N SER A 60 -6.16 -0.18 -5.61
CA SER A 60 -5.94 -1.47 -4.96
C SER A 60 -6.66 -2.59 -5.73
N SER A 61 -6.20 -3.83 -5.54
CA SER A 61 -6.77 -5.03 -6.17
C SER A 61 -6.84 -6.19 -5.18
N ALA A 62 -7.57 -7.25 -5.51
CA ALA A 62 -7.62 -8.45 -4.67
C ALA A 62 -6.23 -9.09 -4.45
N ALA A 63 -5.34 -9.00 -5.43
CA ALA A 63 -3.96 -9.50 -5.34
C ALA A 63 -3.05 -8.63 -4.44
N ASP A 64 -3.47 -7.41 -4.11
CA ASP A 64 -2.73 -6.46 -3.26
C ASP A 64 -3.12 -6.57 -1.78
N ARG A 65 -4.22 -7.25 -1.45
CA ARG A 65 -4.80 -7.34 -0.10
C ARG A 65 -4.20 -8.50 0.70
#